data_AF-A0A060UQ10-F1
#
_entry.id   AF-A0A060UQ10-F1
#
_cell.length_a   1.000
_cell.length_b   1.000
_cell.length_c   1.000
_cell.angle_alpha   90.00
_cell.angle_beta   90.00
_cell.angle_gamma   90.00
#
_symmetry.space_group_name_H-M   'P 1'
#
loop_
_entity.id
_entity.type
_entity.pdbx_description
1 polymer ?
#
loop_
_entity_poly.entity_id
_entity_poly.type
_entity_poly.pdbx_seq_one_letter_code
_entity_poly.pdbx_strand_id
1 'polypeptide(L)'
;MDTKELIERAKKRNGIKNMTGIAEAIGINQSSLSLLKSGKSELSDETYIKLAKLAGVDPTEVIIEKHMKKAGPEGRVVWANLAKALPKKSAMIGLSVILLMPAPQSHVNTPTTNIKSGGQVLIM
;
A
#
# COMPACT_ATOMS: atom_id res chain seq x y z
N MET A 1 -8.85 -7.16 -13.92
CA MET A 1 -8.31 -7.18 -12.56
C MET A 1 -9.33 -7.78 -11.58
N ASP A 2 -8.89 -8.67 -10.70
CA ASP A 2 -9.71 -9.15 -9.57
C ASP A 2 -9.48 -8.28 -8.32
N THR A 3 -10.48 -8.20 -7.42
CA THR A 3 -10.33 -7.39 -6.21
C THR A 3 -9.22 -7.91 -5.28
N LYS A 4 -8.97 -9.23 -5.26
CA LYS A 4 -7.83 -9.82 -4.53
C LYS A 4 -6.49 -9.38 -5.11
N GLU A 5 -6.40 -9.30 -6.43
CA GLU A 5 -5.22 -8.82 -7.15
C GLU A 5 -4.93 -7.35 -6.81
N LEU A 6 -5.98 -6.52 -6.73
CA LEU A 6 -5.87 -5.11 -6.37
C LEU A 6 -5.37 -4.92 -4.92
N ILE A 7 -5.86 -5.75 -3.98
CA ILE A 7 -5.38 -5.77 -2.59
C ILE A 7 -3.91 -6.20 -2.51
N GLU A 8 -3.51 -7.27 -3.20
CA GLU A 8 -2.11 -7.71 -3.17
C GLU A 8 -1.16 -6.71 -3.83
N ARG A 9 -1.62 -5.98 -4.86
CA ARG A 9 -0.86 -4.86 -5.46
C ARG A 9 -0.72 -3.68 -4.48
N ALA A 10 -1.79 -3.32 -3.77
CA ALA A 10 -1.75 -2.31 -2.70
C ALA A 10 -0.79 -2.72 -1.56
N LYS A 11 -0.85 -3.97 -1.10
CA LYS A 11 0.08 -4.52 -0.10
C LYS A 11 1.54 -4.41 -0.53
N LYS A 12 1.87 -4.91 -1.73
CA LYS A 12 3.23 -4.86 -2.29
C LYS A 12 3.75 -3.43 -2.44
N ARG A 13 2.94 -2.51 -2.96
CA ARG A 13 3.34 -1.11 -3.21
C ARG A 13 3.63 -0.31 -1.93
N ASN A 14 2.93 -0.62 -0.83
CA ASN A 14 3.02 0.15 0.41
C ASN A 14 3.75 -0.60 1.55
N GLY A 15 4.34 -1.78 1.27
CA GLY A 15 5.03 -2.60 2.27
C GLY A 15 4.11 -3.26 3.32
N ILE A 16 2.78 -3.17 3.15
CA ILE A 16 1.79 -3.62 4.13
C ILE A 16 1.62 -5.14 4.05
N LYS A 17 1.91 -5.84 5.16
CA LYS A 17 1.86 -7.31 5.22
C LYS A 17 0.48 -7.88 5.57
N ASN A 18 -0.30 -7.17 6.38
CA ASN A 18 -1.58 -7.63 6.93
C ASN A 18 -2.79 -6.94 6.28
N MET A 19 -3.98 -7.48 6.48
CA MET A 19 -5.22 -6.91 5.94
C MET A 19 -5.66 -5.65 6.70
N THR A 20 -5.36 -5.58 8.01
CA THR A 20 -5.71 -4.46 8.88
C THR A 20 -5.06 -3.16 8.43
N GLY A 21 -3.76 -3.15 8.12
CA GLY A 21 -3.07 -1.97 7.62
C GLY A 21 -3.59 -1.47 6.27
N ILE A 22 -4.16 -2.35 5.42
CA ILE A 22 -4.86 -1.92 4.20
C ILE A 22 -6.19 -1.24 4.55
N ALA A 23 -6.95 -1.82 5.48
CA ALA A 23 -8.22 -1.25 5.94
C ALA A 23 -8.02 0.14 6.58
N GLU A 24 -6.99 0.29 7.42
CA GLU A 24 -6.53 1.55 8.00
C GLU A 24 -6.13 2.55 6.90
N ALA A 25 -5.27 2.14 5.95
CA ALA A 25 -4.79 3.01 4.87
C ALA A 25 -5.89 3.52 3.91
N ILE A 26 -7.03 2.82 3.80
CA ILE A 26 -8.20 3.27 3.02
C ILE A 26 -9.35 3.80 3.92
N GLY A 27 -9.17 3.81 5.24
CA GLY A 27 -10.15 4.30 6.21
C GLY A 27 -11.48 3.52 6.18
N ILE A 28 -11.44 2.19 6.20
CA ILE A 28 -12.62 1.32 6.35
C ILE A 28 -12.43 0.31 7.48
N ASN A 29 -13.52 -0.32 7.92
CA ASN A 29 -13.46 -1.40 8.91
C ASN A 29 -12.84 -2.68 8.30
N GLN A 30 -12.00 -3.37 9.07
CA GLN A 30 -11.34 -4.62 8.70
C GLN A 30 -12.33 -5.74 8.35
N SER A 31 -13.51 -5.76 9.00
CA SER A 31 -14.59 -6.70 8.69
C SER A 31 -15.16 -6.51 7.28
N SER A 32 -15.33 -5.26 6.82
CA SER A 32 -15.73 -4.93 5.45
C SER A 32 -14.70 -5.42 4.42
N LEU A 33 -13.41 -5.29 4.72
CA LEU A 33 -12.33 -5.76 3.85
C LEU A 33 -12.16 -7.30 3.86
N SER A 34 -12.52 -7.97 4.96
CA SER A 34 -12.54 -9.43 5.05
C SER A 34 -13.68 -10.04 4.22
N LEU A 35 -14.89 -9.45 4.30
CA LEU A 35 -16.04 -9.84 3.48
C LEU A 35 -15.73 -9.74 1.97
N LEU A 36 -14.95 -8.74 1.57
CA LEU A 36 -14.49 -8.57 0.20
C LEU A 36 -13.63 -9.74 -0.32
N LYS A 37 -12.68 -10.24 0.49
CA LYS A 37 -11.87 -11.42 0.13
C LYS A 37 -12.74 -12.67 -0.08
N SER A 38 -13.86 -12.76 0.63
CA SER A 38 -14.83 -13.86 0.50
C SER A 38 -15.77 -13.75 -0.70
N GLY A 39 -15.81 -12.61 -1.40
CA GLY A 39 -16.71 -12.36 -2.53
C GLY A 39 -18.18 -12.17 -2.16
N LYS A 40 -18.53 -12.14 -0.86
CA LYS A 40 -19.91 -12.06 -0.35
C LYS A 40 -20.45 -10.64 -0.22
N SER A 41 -19.63 -9.61 -0.46
CA SER A 41 -20.02 -8.20 -0.32
C SER A 41 -19.31 -7.36 -1.37
N GLU A 42 -20.06 -6.45 -2.00
CA GLU A 42 -19.55 -5.50 -2.97
C GLU A 42 -19.19 -4.18 -2.26
N LEU A 43 -17.96 -3.68 -2.43
CA LEU A 43 -17.58 -2.38 -1.88
C LEU A 43 -18.32 -1.22 -2.57
N SER A 44 -18.46 -0.11 -1.85
CA SER A 44 -18.78 1.20 -2.43
C SER A 44 -17.70 1.63 -3.44
N ASP A 45 -18.10 2.42 -4.43
CA ASP A 45 -17.21 2.92 -5.47
C ASP A 45 -16.09 3.78 -4.87
N GLU A 46 -16.39 4.57 -3.83
CA GLU A 46 -15.41 5.32 -3.03
C GLU A 46 -14.28 4.43 -2.50
N THR A 47 -14.62 3.25 -1.99
CA THR A 47 -13.63 2.32 -1.42
C THR A 47 -12.79 1.68 -2.53
N TYR A 48 -13.40 1.32 -3.67
CA TYR A 48 -12.65 0.88 -4.84
C TYR A 48 -11.69 1.98 -5.35
N ILE A 49 -12.12 3.24 -5.35
CA ILE A 49 -11.28 4.38 -5.75
C ILE A 49 -10.09 4.56 -4.79
N LYS A 50 -10.32 4.48 -3.47
CA LYS A 50 -9.23 4.54 -2.47
C LYS A 50 -8.26 3.37 -2.64
N LEU A 51 -8.76 2.15 -2.81
CA LEU A 51 -7.95 0.95 -3.00
C LEU A 51 -7.15 0.98 -4.31
N ALA A 52 -7.73 1.46 -5.40
CA ALA A 52 -7.04 1.66 -6.68
C ALA A 52 -5.90 2.68 -6.58
N LYS A 53 -6.16 3.84 -5.95
CA LYS A 53 -5.12 4.85 -5.65
C LYS A 53 -3.98 4.27 -4.81
N LEU A 54 -4.29 3.46 -3.79
CA LEU A 54 -3.31 2.78 -2.95
C LEU A 54 -2.49 1.75 -3.75
N ALA A 55 -3.14 0.97 -4.63
CA ALA A 55 -2.52 0.01 -5.54
C ALA A 55 -1.70 0.64 -6.69
N GLY A 56 -1.90 1.94 -6.98
CA GLY A 56 -1.28 2.60 -8.14
C GLY A 56 -1.89 2.16 -9.46
N VAL A 57 -3.19 1.84 -9.46
CA VAL A 57 -4.00 1.51 -10.64
C VAL A 57 -4.96 2.66 -10.88
N ASP A 58 -5.32 2.93 -12.14
CA ASP A 58 -6.29 3.97 -12.46
C ASP A 58 -7.66 3.63 -11.85
N PRO A 59 -8.26 4.50 -11.02
CA PRO A 59 -9.56 4.23 -10.42
C PRO A 59 -10.69 4.09 -11.44
N THR A 60 -10.60 4.79 -12.58
CA THR A 60 -11.64 4.75 -13.62
C THR A 60 -11.69 3.37 -14.28
N GLU A 61 -10.54 2.79 -14.61
CA GLU A 61 -10.45 1.42 -15.14
C GLU A 61 -11.05 0.39 -14.16
N VAL A 62 -10.72 0.48 -12.86
CA VAL A 62 -11.25 -0.43 -11.82
C VAL A 62 -12.78 -0.32 -11.69
N ILE A 63 -13.33 0.89 -11.68
CA ILE A 63 -14.78 1.11 -11.60
C ILE A 63 -15.49 0.62 -12.86
N ILE A 64 -14.97 0.91 -14.06
CA ILE A 64 -15.59 0.43 -15.30
C ILE A 64 -15.60 -1.11 -15.35
N GLU A 65 -14.50 -1.78 -14.98
CA GLU A 65 -14.46 -3.23 -14.97
C GLU A 65 -15.44 -3.84 -13.94
N LYS A 66 -15.57 -3.23 -12.76
CA LYS A 66 -16.58 -3.59 -11.74
C LYS A 66 -18.00 -3.52 -12.34
N HIS A 67 -18.37 -2.41 -12.96
CA HIS A 67 -19.70 -2.26 -13.54
C HIS A 67 -19.93 -3.13 -14.78
N MET A 68 -18.93 -3.40 -15.62
CA MET A 68 -19.04 -4.36 -16.74
C MET A 68 -19.34 -5.79 -16.29
N LYS A 69 -18.78 -6.23 -15.16
CA LYS A 69 -19.03 -7.55 -14.56
C LYS A 69 -20.45 -7.67 -14.00
N LYS A 70 -20.96 -6.60 -13.37
CA LYS A 70 -22.30 -6.55 -12.78
C LYS A 70 -23.41 -6.29 -13.82
N ALA A 71 -23.09 -5.60 -14.92
CA ALA A 71 -24.05 -5.26 -15.96
C ALA A 71 -24.52 -6.49 -16.76
N GLY A 72 -25.81 -6.49 -17.10
CA GLY A 72 -26.39 -7.37 -18.11
C GLY A 72 -25.89 -7.05 -19.54
N PRO A 73 -26.37 -7.78 -20.56
CA PRO A 73 -25.81 -7.73 -21.92
C PRO A 73 -25.73 -6.31 -22.50
N GLU A 74 -26.83 -5.55 -22.42
CA GLU A 74 -26.93 -4.18 -22.97
C GLU A 74 -26.03 -3.19 -22.21
N GLY A 75 -26.12 -3.20 -20.87
CA GLY A 75 -25.29 -2.33 -20.02
C GLY A 75 -23.80 -2.57 -20.23
N ARG A 76 -23.38 -3.83 -20.48
CA ARG A 76 -21.98 -4.15 -20.78
C ARG A 76 -21.49 -3.50 -22.08
N VAL A 77 -22.34 -3.35 -23.09
CA VAL A 77 -22.01 -2.62 -24.33
C VAL A 77 -21.79 -1.14 -24.03
N VAL A 78 -22.64 -0.52 -23.21
CA VAL A 78 -22.49 0.89 -22.79
C VAL A 78 -21.17 1.11 -22.05
N TRP A 79 -20.86 0.28 -21.05
CA TRP A 79 -19.61 0.36 -20.30
C TRP A 79 -18.37 0.07 -21.15
N ALA A 80 -18.45 -0.88 -22.09
CA ALA A 80 -17.36 -1.16 -23.02
C ALA A 80 -17.10 -0.01 -24.02
N ASN A 81 -18.15 0.71 -24.43
CA ASN A 81 -18.00 1.90 -25.26
C ASN A 81 -17.41 3.08 -24.47
N LEU A 82 -17.81 3.26 -23.20
CA LEU A 82 -17.19 4.23 -22.30
C LEU A 82 -15.70 3.92 -22.08
N ALA A 83 -15.33 2.65 -21.88
CA ALA A 83 -13.94 2.21 -21.74
C ALA A 83 -13.08 2.55 -22.97
N LYS A 84 -13.65 2.44 -24.19
CA LYS A 84 -12.96 2.77 -25.45
C LYS A 84 -12.81 4.27 -25.68
N ALA A 85 -13.75 5.08 -25.18
CA ALA A 85 -13.73 6.53 -25.33
C ALA A 85 -12.69 7.22 -24.42
N LEU A 86 -12.23 6.54 -23.37
CA LEU A 86 -11.25 7.08 -22.44
C LEU A 86 -9.81 6.95 -22.98
N PRO A 87 -9.02 8.04 -23.04
CA PRO A 87 -7.62 7.95 -23.42
C PRO A 87 -6.86 7.18 -22.35
N LYS A 88 -6.22 6.08 -22.75
CA LYS A 88 -5.42 5.23 -21.84
C LYS A 88 -4.26 6.05 -21.26
N LYS A 89 -4.36 6.43 -19.99
CA LYS A 89 -3.25 6.98 -19.23
C LYS A 89 -2.27 5.85 -18.94
N SER A 90 -1.25 5.71 -19.78
CA SER A 90 -0.18 4.73 -19.57
C SER A 90 0.39 4.89 -18.16
N ALA A 91 0.12 3.90 -17.30
CA ALA A 91 0.59 3.91 -15.93
C ALA A 91 2.12 3.91 -15.95
N MET A 92 2.74 5.03 -15.53
CA MET A 92 4.17 5.07 -15.31
C MET A 92 4.51 4.08 -14.19
N ILE A 93 5.06 2.93 -14.60
CA ILE A 93 5.63 1.95 -13.68
C ILE A 93 6.82 2.64 -13.04
N GLY A 94 6.69 2.96 -11.75
CA GLY A 94 7.75 3.61 -10.99
C GLY A 94 9.00 2.73 -10.96
N LEU A 95 10.03 3.12 -11.70
CA LEU A 95 11.34 2.52 -11.63
C LEU A 95 12.00 2.97 -10.32
N SER A 96 11.82 2.20 -9.26
CA SER A 96 12.47 2.45 -7.97
C SER A 96 13.99 2.28 -8.10
N VAL A 97 14.67 3.38 -8.41
CA VAL A 97 16.13 3.48 -8.25
C VAL A 97 16.42 3.41 -6.75
N ILE A 98 17.05 2.32 -6.31
CA ILE A 98 17.61 2.18 -4.97
C ILE A 98 18.85 3.08 -4.92
N LEU A 99 18.66 4.33 -4.49
CA LEU A 99 19.76 5.25 -4.22
C LEU A 99 20.24 5.07 -2.78
N LEU A 100 21.43 4.49 -2.71
CA LEU A 100 22.35 4.37 -1.58
C LEU A 100 22.14 5.43 -0.47
N MET A 101 21.72 5.00 0.72
CA MET A 101 21.96 5.73 1.97
C MET A 101 22.96 4.93 2.82
N PRO A 102 24.17 5.46 3.10
CA PRO A 102 25.02 4.89 4.13
C PRO A 102 24.40 5.14 5.51
N ALA A 103 24.36 4.10 6.35
CA ALA A 103 23.77 4.20 7.69
C ALA A 103 24.61 5.11 8.60
N PRO A 104 24.01 6.07 9.33
CA PRO A 104 24.73 6.87 10.32
C PRO A 104 25.09 5.99 11.54
N GLN A 105 26.37 5.67 11.68
CA GLN A 105 26.93 5.02 12.87
C GLN A 105 27.08 6.04 14.01
N SER A 106 26.00 6.32 14.75
CA SER A 106 26.07 7.14 15.97
C SER A 106 26.60 6.31 17.13
N HIS A 107 27.86 6.53 17.47
CA HIS A 107 28.62 5.85 18.53
C HIS A 107 27.90 5.99 19.89
N VAL A 108 27.57 4.85 20.51
CA VAL A 108 26.99 4.82 21.86
C VAL A 108 28.12 5.02 22.87
N ASN A 109 28.25 6.25 23.37
CA ASN A 109 29.12 6.56 24.50
C ASN A 109 28.41 6.18 25.81
N THR A 110 28.52 4.92 26.23
CA THR A 110 28.17 4.49 27.59
C THR A 110 29.22 5.02 28.58
N PRO A 111 28.83 5.75 29.65
CA PRO A 111 29.77 6.16 30.68
C PRO A 111 30.11 4.98 31.60
N THR A 112 31.19 4.26 31.30
CA THR A 112 31.64 3.15 32.14
C THR A 112 32.35 3.67 33.39
N THR A 113 31.58 3.84 34.46
CA THR A 113 32.11 4.00 35.82
C THR A 113 33.09 2.88 36.15
N ASN A 114 34.35 3.19 36.47
CA ASN A 114 35.21 2.26 37.18
C ASN A 114 35.98 2.99 38.28
N ILE A 115 35.68 2.62 39.52
CA ILE A 115 36.33 3.10 40.74
C ILE A 115 37.10 1.92 41.31
N LYS A 116 38.44 1.94 41.27
CA LYS A 116 39.31 1.58 42.42
C LYS A 116 40.82 1.57 42.11
N SER A 117 41.55 2.14 43.09
CA SER A 117 42.80 1.61 43.69
C SER A 117 44.06 1.51 42.82
N GLY A 118 45.13 2.25 43.18
CA GLY A 118 46.42 2.11 42.47
C GLY A 118 47.70 2.73 43.05
N GLY A 119 47.67 3.76 43.91
CA GLY A 119 48.82 4.19 44.75
C GLY A 119 50.02 4.91 44.11
N GLN A 120 50.65 5.79 44.93
CA GLN A 120 52.02 6.36 44.82
C GLN A 120 52.27 7.33 43.63
N VAL A 121 53.20 8.30 43.61
CA VAL A 121 54.11 9.03 44.55
C VAL A 121 54.65 10.26 43.74
N LEU A 122 55.06 11.43 44.23
CA LEU A 122 55.47 11.93 45.56
C LEU A 122 54.90 13.37 45.81
N ILE A 123 55.53 14.13 46.71
CA ILE A 123 55.43 15.59 46.90
C ILE A 123 56.79 16.20 46.54
N MET A 124 56.84 17.32 45.79
CA MET A 124 57.91 18.32 45.89
C MET A 124 57.46 19.67 45.33
#